data_AF-A0A6L9ZGP3-F1
#
_entry.id   AF-A0A6L9ZGP3-F1
#
_cell.length_a   1.000
_cell.length_b   1.000
_cell.length_c   1.000
_cell.angle_alpha   90.00
_cell.angle_beta   90.00
_cell.angle_gamma   90.00
#
_symmetry.space_group_name_H-M   'P 1'
#
loop_
_entity.id
_entity.type
_entity.pdbx_description
1 polymer ?
#
loop_
_entity_poly.entity_id
_entity_poly.type
_entity_poly.pdbx_seq_one_letter_code
_entity_poly.pdbx_strand_id
1 'polypeptide(L)' 'SDPLLSGALKSLPHELQGTAFAIATDIILADGEITDDEEEFLNELYHALEISEETAVNIIDVMFIKNQG' A
#
# COMPACT_ATOMS: atom_id res chain seq x y z
N SER A 1 -14.51 5.68 9.34
CA SER A 1 -13.06 5.41 9.44
C SER A 1 -12.83 4.37 10.52
N ASP A 2 -12.12 3.29 10.20
CA ASP A 2 -11.77 2.22 11.14
C ASP A 2 -10.88 2.80 12.28
N PRO A 3 -11.25 2.63 13.57
CA PRO A 3 -10.49 3.17 14.70
C PRO A 3 -9.06 2.63 14.80
N LEU A 4 -8.82 1.38 14.38
CA LEU A 4 -7.50 0.74 14.43
C LEU A 4 -6.59 1.30 13.36
N LEU A 5 -7.07 1.40 12.12
CA LEU A 5 -6.33 2.01 11.02
C LEU A 5 -5.98 3.47 11.34
N SER A 6 -6.96 4.22 11.83
CA SER A 6 -6.76 5.62 12.23
C SER A 6 -5.73 5.77 13.35
N GLY A 7 -5.70 4.82 14.30
CA GLY A 7 -4.71 4.79 15.38
C GLY A 7 -3.31 4.46 14.87
N ALA A 8 -3.18 3.48 13.98
CA ALA A 8 -1.93 3.09 13.35
C ALA A 8 -1.32 4.25 12.55
N LEU A 9 -2.11 4.91 11.70
CA LEU A 9 -1.67 6.05 10.88
C LEU A 9 -1.10 7.19 11.73
N LYS A 10 -1.75 7.51 12.86
CA LYS A 10 -1.27 8.56 13.79
C LYS A 10 0.06 8.22 14.46
N SER A 11 0.36 6.92 14.59
CA SER A 11 1.60 6.45 15.21
C SER A 11 2.75 6.30 14.22
N LEU A 12 2.45 6.32 12.91
CA LEU A 12 3.43 6.10 11.84
C LEU A 12 4.16 7.42 11.53
N PRO A 13 5.51 7.46 11.62
CA PRO A 13 6.28 8.59 11.13
C PRO A 13 6.02 8.85 9.64
N HIS A 14 5.84 10.11 9.26
CA HIS A 14 5.51 10.49 7.88
C HIS A 14 6.53 9.95 6.85
N GLU A 15 7.83 9.94 7.20
CA GLU A 15 8.89 9.39 6.34
C GLU A 15 8.75 7.88 6.05
N LEU A 16 7.95 7.16 6.84
CA LEU A 16 7.72 5.72 6.69
C LEU A 16 6.40 5.39 5.98
N GLN A 17 5.59 6.37 5.57
CA GLN A 17 4.33 6.12 4.86
C GLN A 17 4.54 5.32 3.58
N GLY A 18 5.49 5.74 2.74
CA GLY A 18 5.85 5.03 1.52
C GLY A 18 6.39 3.62 1.80
N THR A 19 7.18 3.45 2.87
CA THR A 19 7.68 2.14 3.30
C THR A 19 6.54 1.21 3.76
N ALA A 20 5.60 1.73 4.56
CA ALA A 20 4.46 0.97 5.04
C ALA A 20 3.55 0.53 3.87
N PHE A 21 3.33 1.43 2.90
CA PHE A 21 2.59 1.08 1.69
C PHE A 21 3.30 -0.01 0.90
N ALA A 22 4.60 0.13 0.63
CA ALA A 22 5.37 -0.89 -0.09
C ALA A 22 5.34 -2.27 0.58
N ILE A 23 5.39 -2.32 1.92
CA ILE A 23 5.26 -3.58 2.67
C ILE A 23 3.85 -4.17 2.54
N ALA A 24 2.80 -3.35 2.61
CA ALA A 24 1.43 -3.82 2.43
C ALA A 24 1.20 -4.35 1.00
N THR A 25 1.67 -3.62 0.00
CA THR A 25 1.61 -4.03 -1.41
C THR A 25 2.40 -5.31 -1.68
N ASP A 26 3.57 -5.48 -1.05
CA ASP A 26 4.36 -6.72 -1.13
C ASP A 26 3.57 -7.94 -0.65
N ILE A 27 2.90 -7.80 0.49
CA ILE A 27 2.12 -8.88 1.11
C ILE A 27 0.91 -9.24 0.24
N ILE A 28 0.24 -8.22 -0.30
CA ILE A 28 -0.96 -8.39 -1.12
C ILE A 28 -0.60 -9.05 -2.45
N LEU A 29 0.41 -8.56 -3.15
CA LEU A 29 0.81 -9.06 -4.47
C LEU A 29 1.64 -10.36 -4.39
N ALA A 30 1.64 -11.08 -3.27
CA ALA A 30 2.52 -12.23 -3.07
C ALA A 30 2.18 -13.43 -3.96
N ASP A 31 0.93 -13.53 -4.45
CA ASP A 31 0.47 -14.55 -5.38
C ASP A 31 0.59 -14.14 -6.86
N GLY A 32 1.00 -12.90 -7.13
CA GLY A 32 1.25 -12.38 -8.48
C GLY A 32 0.00 -11.94 -9.25
N GLU A 33 -1.15 -11.93 -8.59
CA GLU A 33 -2.40 -11.40 -9.15
C GLU A 33 -2.89 -10.23 -8.26
N ILE A 34 -3.74 -9.36 -8.81
CA ILE A 34 -4.44 -8.34 -8.02
C ILE A 34 -5.93 -8.51 -8.28
N THR A 35 -6.68 -8.75 -7.21
CA THR A 35 -8.14 -8.82 -7.26
C THR A 35 -8.76 -7.42 -7.11
N ASP A 36 -10.02 -7.27 -7.51
CA ASP A 36 -10.75 -5.99 -7.38
C ASP A 36 -10.78 -5.50 -5.92
N ASP A 37 -10.95 -6.41 -4.96
CA ASP A 37 -10.98 -6.10 -3.52
C ASP A 37 -9.60 -5.61 -3.01
N GLU A 38 -8.52 -6.17 -3.52
CA GLU A 38 -7.14 -5.77 -3.18
C GLU A 38 -6.76 -4.44 -3.82
N GLU A 39 -7.22 -4.19 -5.05
CA GLU A 39 -7.09 -2.90 -5.72
C GLU A 39 -7.84 -1.81 -4.94
N GLU A 40 -9.08 -2.07 -4.52
CA GLU A 40 -9.85 -1.13 -3.69
C GLU A 40 -9.13 -0.85 -2.37
N PHE A 41 -8.62 -1.89 -1.69
CA PHE A 41 -7.87 -1.73 -0.45
C PHE A 41 -6.59 -0.89 -0.63
N LEU A 42 -5.79 -1.17 -1.66
CA LEU A 42 -4.56 -0.40 -1.93
C LEU A 42 -4.88 1.05 -2.27
N ASN A 43 -5.98 1.30 -3.00
CA ASN A 43 -6.49 2.64 -3.28
C ASN A 43 -6.85 3.41 -2.00
N GLU A 44 -7.60 2.78 -1.09
CA GLU A 44 -7.91 3.39 0.20
C GLU A 44 -6.65 3.64 1.04
N LEU A 45 -5.71 2.69 1.03
CA LEU A 45 -4.52 2.75 1.87
C LEU A 45 -3.55 3.86 1.44
N TYR A 46 -3.27 4.03 0.15
CA TYR A 46 -2.35 5.09 -0.28
C TYR A 46 -2.94 6.48 0.00
N HIS A 47 -4.25 6.65 -0.15
CA HIS A 47 -4.95 7.87 0.22
C HIS A 47 -4.86 8.15 1.72
N ALA A 48 -5.06 7.12 2.56
CA ALA A 48 -4.97 7.25 4.01
C ALA A 48 -3.53 7.53 4.49
N LEU A 49 -2.53 7.09 3.74
CA LEU A 49 -1.11 7.35 3.97
C LEU A 49 -0.64 8.67 3.34
N GLU A 50 -1.52 9.44 2.69
CA GLU A 50 -1.20 10.72 2.04
C GLU A 50 -0.09 10.61 0.97
N ILE A 51 -0.01 9.45 0.31
CA ILE A 51 0.95 9.18 -0.77
C ILE A 51 0.40 9.73 -2.08
N SER A 52 1.25 10.28 -2.95
CA SER A 52 0.81 10.68 -4.30
C SER A 52 0.45 9.45 -5.14
N GLU A 53 -0.56 9.56 -5.99
CA GLU A 53 -0.94 8.50 -6.93
C GLU A 53 0.24 8.01 -7.76
N GLU A 54 1.06 8.92 -8.28
CA GLU A 54 2.31 8.59 -9.00
C GLU A 54 3.24 7.69 -8.17
N THR A 55 3.42 8.00 -6.88
CA THR A 55 4.28 7.19 -6.00
C THR A 55 3.65 5.83 -5.71
N ALA A 56 2.33 5.78 -5.49
CA ALA A 56 1.60 4.55 -5.24
C ALA A 56 1.69 3.59 -6.44
N VAL A 57 1.45 4.09 -7.66
CA VAL A 57 1.58 3.33 -8.91
C VAL A 57 3.01 2.80 -9.08
N ASN A 58 4.03 3.64 -8.88
CA ASN A 58 5.43 3.21 -8.96
C ASN A 58 5.76 2.10 -7.95
N ILE A 59 5.23 2.17 -6.73
CA ILE A 59 5.44 1.12 -5.71
C ILE A 59 4.76 -0.17 -6.14
N ILE A 60 3.51 -0.11 -6.63
CA ILE A 60 2.75 -1.27 -7.12
C ILE A 60 3.52 -1.94 -8.26
N ASP A 61 3.96 -1.19 -9.26
CA ASP A 61 4.71 -1.72 -10.40
C ASP A 61 6.00 -2.43 -9.94
N VAL A 62 6.77 -1.81 -9.05
CA VAL A 62 8.02 -2.41 -8.53
C VAL A 62 7.73 -3.67 -7.72
N MET A 63 6.69 -3.69 -6.88
CA MET A 63 6.32 -4.87 -6.10
C MET A 63 5.79 -5.99 -6.99
N PHE A 64 5.00 -5.67 -8.02
CA PHE A 64 4.52 -6.64 -8.99
C PHE A 64 5.67 -7.34 -9.72
N ILE A 65 6.67 -6.57 -10.20
CA ILE A 65 7.88 -7.13 -10.82
C ILE A 65 8.66 -7.99 -9.83
N LYS A 66 8.86 -7.51 -8.59
CA LYS A 66 9.61 -8.24 -7.55
C LYS A 66 8.96 -9.57 -7.20
N ASN A 67 7.63 -9.63 -7.18
CA ASN A 67 6.88 -10.82 -6.76
C ASN A 67 6.70 -11.87 -7.88
N GLN A 68 7.13 -11.58 -9.11
CA GLN A 68 7.13 -12.54 -10.22
C GLN A 68 8.26 -13.59 -10.15
N GLY A 69 9.28 -13.42 -9.28
CA GLY A 69 10.37 -14.38 -9.07
C GLY A 69 11.77 -13.84 -9.35
#